data_AF-A0A4Y3WMP3-F1
#
_entry.id   AF-A0A4Y3WMP3-F1
#
_cell.length_a   1.000
_cell.length_b   1.000
_cell.length_c   1.000
_cell.angle_alpha   90.00
_cell.angle_beta   90.00
_cell.angle_gamma   90.00
#
_symmetry.space_group_name_H-M   'P 1'
#
loop_
_entity.id
_entity.type
_entity.pdbx_description
1 polymer ?
#
loop_
_entity_poly.entity_id
_entity_poly.type
_entity_poly.pdbx_seq_one_letter_code
_entity_poly.pdbx_strand_id
1 'polypeptide(L)'
;MLSVAGVPAHPLLVHAVVVLLPLAALGAVAVAARPSWARPYGPLVAALAPAGAGTAVLARIAGEQLEDAIEISPGFEAVIDQHERFGTFTAIAAWPFALLAVAAYVLARRDRGRALWVLTAVAGVVAVVATVLAGHSGAAAVWGDVVG
;
A
#
# COMPACT_ATOMS: atom_id res chain seq x y z
N MET A 1 -4.21 14.51 -16.17
CA MET A 1 -4.25 14.37 -14.70
C MET A 1 -5.56 13.72 -14.25
N LEU A 2 -5.46 12.60 -13.50
CA LEU A 2 -6.60 11.95 -12.84
C LEU A 2 -7.19 12.86 -11.76
N SER A 3 -8.50 13.01 -11.74
CA SER A 3 -9.23 13.81 -10.75
C SER A 3 -10.52 13.13 -10.32
N VAL A 4 -11.00 13.49 -9.13
CA VAL A 4 -12.28 13.05 -8.56
C VAL A 4 -13.01 14.29 -8.05
N ALA A 5 -14.23 14.54 -8.52
CA ALA A 5 -15.01 15.72 -8.14
C ALA A 5 -14.24 17.06 -8.24
N GLY A 6 -13.32 17.17 -9.22
CA GLY A 6 -12.53 18.37 -9.46
C GLY A 6 -11.23 18.50 -8.65
N VAL A 7 -10.90 17.57 -7.75
CA VAL A 7 -9.62 17.56 -7.02
C VAL A 7 -8.66 16.50 -7.58
N PRO A 8 -7.32 16.69 -7.49
CA PRO A 8 -6.35 15.69 -7.90
C PRO A 8 -6.62 14.33 -7.22
N ALA A 9 -6.57 13.25 -7.99
CA ALA A 9 -6.90 11.92 -7.47
C ALA A 9 -5.82 11.35 -6.54
N HIS A 10 -4.57 11.81 -6.67
CA HIS A 10 -3.43 11.24 -5.94
C HIS A 10 -3.65 11.19 -4.41
N PRO A 11 -4.00 12.30 -3.70
CA PRO A 11 -4.25 12.23 -2.27
C PRO A 11 -5.37 11.27 -1.88
N LEU A 12 -6.46 11.19 -2.66
CA LEU A 12 -7.58 10.28 -2.37
C LEU A 12 -7.18 8.81 -2.51
N LEU A 13 -6.39 8.50 -3.54
CA LEU A 13 -5.85 7.16 -3.74
C LEU A 13 -4.85 6.79 -2.64
N VAL A 14 -4.03 7.74 -2.17
CA VAL A 14 -3.14 7.53 -1.02
C VAL A 14 -3.93 7.15 0.24
N HIS A 15 -5.08 7.78 0.51
CA HIS A 15 -5.94 7.38 1.64
C HIS A 15 -6.39 5.92 1.53
N ALA A 16 -6.74 5.45 0.33
CA ALA A 16 -7.08 4.05 0.12
C ALA A 16 -5.86 3.14 0.41
N VAL A 17 -4.66 3.50 -0.05
CA VAL A 17 -3.44 2.71 0.18
C VAL A 17 -3.11 2.59 1.67
N VAL A 18 -3.10 3.71 2.41
CA VAL A 18 -2.75 3.73 3.84
C VAL A 18 -3.80 3.06 4.74
N VAL A 19 -4.99 2.79 4.22
CA VAL A 19 -6.02 2.01 4.93
C VAL A 19 -5.96 0.54 4.54
N LEU A 20 -6.00 0.24 3.23
CA LEU A 20 -6.16 -1.12 2.72
C LEU A 20 -4.94 -2.00 3.00
N LEU A 21 -3.72 -1.52 2.75
CA LEU A 21 -2.52 -2.32 2.94
C LEU A 21 -2.27 -2.65 4.43
N PRO A 22 -2.36 -1.68 5.38
CA PRO A 22 -2.22 -2.01 6.80
C PRO A 22 -3.33 -2.92 7.33
N LEU A 23 -4.60 -2.70 6.94
CA LEU A 23 -5.69 -3.59 7.37
C LEU A 23 -5.49 -5.03 6.87
N ALA A 24 -5.09 -5.19 5.60
CA ALA A 24 -4.80 -6.51 5.06
C ALA A 24 -3.61 -7.17 5.78
N ALA A 25 -2.54 -6.41 6.06
CA ALA A 25 -1.35 -6.93 6.73
C ALA A 25 -1.66 -7.37 8.17
N LEU A 26 -2.42 -6.57 8.92
CA LEU A 26 -2.90 -6.93 10.26
C LEU A 26 -3.78 -8.19 10.21
N GLY A 27 -4.68 -8.29 9.22
CA GLY A 27 -5.47 -9.48 9.00
C GLY A 27 -4.61 -10.72 8.72
N ALA A 28 -3.57 -10.59 7.89
CA ALA A 28 -2.63 -11.68 7.61
C ALA A 28 -1.89 -12.13 8.88
N VAL A 29 -1.42 -11.20 9.70
CA VAL A 29 -0.79 -11.49 11.00
C VAL A 29 -1.76 -12.21 11.94
N ALA A 30 -3.00 -11.72 12.05
CA ALA A 30 -4.03 -12.31 12.90
C ALA A 30 -4.35 -13.75 12.48
N VAL A 31 -4.50 -14.00 11.17
CA VAL A 31 -4.74 -15.35 10.63
C VAL A 31 -3.52 -16.26 10.82
N ALA A 32 -2.30 -15.75 10.65
CA ALA A 32 -1.08 -16.52 10.90
C ALA A 32 -0.94 -16.93 12.38
N ALA A 33 -1.32 -16.05 13.30
CA ALA A 33 -1.30 -16.29 14.74
C ALA A 33 -2.44 -17.23 15.20
N ARG A 34 -3.63 -17.13 14.59
CA ARG A 34 -4.81 -17.94 14.89
C ARG A 34 -5.32 -18.63 13.62
N PRO A 35 -4.77 -19.79 13.22
CA PRO A 35 -5.12 -20.44 11.94
C PRO A 35 -6.61 -20.73 11.74
N SER A 36 -7.39 -20.93 12.82
CA SER A 36 -8.85 -21.09 12.75
C SER A 36 -9.57 -19.86 12.18
N TRP A 37 -8.94 -18.69 12.21
CA TRP A 37 -9.46 -17.44 11.65
C TRP A 37 -9.32 -17.35 10.13
N ALA A 38 -8.56 -18.25 9.49
CA ALA A 38 -8.38 -18.27 8.05
C ALA A 38 -9.71 -18.47 7.28
N ARG A 39 -10.66 -19.21 7.85
CA ARG A 39 -11.96 -19.46 7.22
C ARG A 39 -12.86 -18.20 7.20
N PRO A 40 -13.17 -17.57 8.34
CA PRO A 40 -14.04 -16.38 8.36
C PRO A 40 -13.35 -15.11 7.81
N TYR A 41 -12.06 -14.92 8.07
CA TYR A 41 -11.38 -13.64 7.77
C TYR A 41 -10.40 -13.71 6.60
N GLY A 42 -9.99 -14.90 6.16
CA GLY A 42 -9.13 -15.08 4.99
C GLY A 42 -9.68 -14.43 3.70
N PRO A 43 -11.00 -14.49 3.40
CA PRO A 43 -11.57 -13.78 2.25
C PRO A 43 -11.37 -12.26 2.31
N LEU A 44 -11.44 -11.65 3.51
CA LEU A 44 -11.23 -10.22 3.68
C LEU A 44 -9.79 -9.84 3.35
N VAL A 45 -8.81 -10.58 3.87
CA VAL A 45 -7.40 -10.31 3.56
C VAL A 45 -7.10 -10.51 2.07
N ALA A 46 -7.66 -11.57 1.47
CA ALA A 46 -7.52 -11.87 0.05
C ALA A 46 -8.21 -10.85 -0.88
N ALA A 47 -9.17 -10.07 -0.37
CA ALA A 47 -9.79 -8.98 -1.12
C ALA A 47 -9.07 -7.64 -0.90
N LEU A 48 -8.74 -7.32 0.36
CA LEU A 48 -8.11 -6.05 0.73
C LEU A 48 -6.68 -5.91 0.18
N ALA A 49 -5.87 -6.99 0.18
CA ALA A 49 -4.49 -6.89 -0.29
C ALA A 49 -4.39 -6.58 -1.80
N PRO A 50 -5.12 -7.26 -2.71
CA PRO A 50 -5.17 -6.87 -4.12
C PRO A 50 -5.77 -5.48 -4.37
N ALA A 51 -6.81 -5.10 -3.61
CA ALA A 51 -7.38 -3.75 -3.71
C ALA A 51 -6.34 -2.68 -3.32
N GLY A 52 -5.58 -2.92 -2.24
CA GLY A 52 -4.46 -2.08 -1.81
C GLY A 52 -3.33 -2.01 -2.84
N ALA A 53 -2.95 -3.15 -3.44
CA ALA A 53 -1.93 -3.19 -4.48
C ALA A 53 -2.36 -2.43 -5.76
N GLY A 54 -3.60 -2.63 -6.20
CA GLY A 54 -4.17 -1.90 -7.33
C GLY A 54 -4.24 -0.39 -7.07
N THR A 55 -4.71 0.01 -5.89
CA THR A 55 -4.77 1.43 -5.52
C THR A 55 -3.37 2.06 -5.37
N ALA A 56 -2.35 1.31 -4.96
CA ALA A 56 -0.97 1.79 -4.92
C ALA A 56 -0.42 2.12 -6.32
N VAL A 57 -0.72 1.27 -7.32
CA VAL A 57 -0.38 1.56 -8.73
C VAL A 57 -1.10 2.81 -9.22
N LEU A 58 -2.40 2.93 -8.94
CA LEU A 58 -3.17 4.10 -9.33
C LEU A 58 -2.67 5.38 -8.63
N ALA A 59 -2.31 5.30 -7.35
CA ALA A 59 -1.77 6.43 -6.59
C ALA A 59 -0.45 6.91 -7.19
N ARG A 60 0.45 5.99 -7.57
CA ARG A 60 1.69 6.32 -8.29
C ARG A 60 1.41 7.04 -9.61
N ILE A 61 0.58 6.47 -10.48
CA ILE A 61 0.24 7.06 -11.78
C ILE A 61 -0.39 8.45 -11.60
N ALA A 62 -1.30 8.59 -10.63
CA ALA A 62 -1.92 9.87 -10.33
C ALA A 62 -0.92 10.89 -9.78
N GLY A 63 0.13 10.43 -9.07
CA GLY A 63 1.22 11.27 -8.55
C GLY A 63 2.10 11.80 -9.67
N GLU A 64 2.56 10.92 -10.57
CA GLU A 64 3.33 11.30 -11.76
C GLU A 64 2.57 12.34 -12.60
N GLN A 65 1.27 12.13 -12.83
CA GLN A 65 0.44 13.09 -13.56
C GLN A 65 0.18 14.41 -12.81
N LEU A 66 0.28 14.41 -11.48
CA LEU A 66 0.14 15.61 -10.68
C LEU A 66 1.44 16.41 -10.74
N GLU A 67 2.59 15.74 -10.64
CA GLU A 67 3.92 16.33 -10.78
C GLU A 67 4.07 17.04 -12.13
N ASP A 68 3.67 16.38 -13.22
CA ASP A 68 3.67 16.98 -14.57
C ASP A 68 2.73 18.20 -14.71
N ALA A 69 1.75 18.35 -13.82
CA ALA A 69 0.68 19.35 -13.92
C ALA A 69 0.89 20.57 -13.01
N ILE A 70 1.90 20.56 -12.13
CA ILE A 70 2.15 21.64 -11.18
C ILE A 70 3.56 22.21 -11.35
N GLU A 71 3.73 23.49 -11.01
CA GLU A 71 5.06 24.07 -10.85
C GLU A 71 5.63 23.67 -9.48
N ILE A 72 6.76 22.98 -9.50
CA ILE A 72 7.47 22.59 -8.28
C ILE A 72 8.33 23.76 -7.82
N SER A 73 8.26 24.08 -6.53
CA SER A 73 9.10 25.13 -5.95
C SER A 73 10.57 24.70 -5.92
N PRO A 74 11.52 25.58 -6.27
CA PRO A 74 12.95 25.26 -6.22
C PRO A 74 13.36 24.76 -4.83
N GLY A 75 14.04 23.61 -4.78
CA GLY A 75 14.52 22.98 -3.55
C GLY A 75 13.66 21.80 -3.07
N PHE A 76 12.48 21.59 -3.64
CA PHE A 76 11.60 20.46 -3.30
C PHE A 76 11.81 19.22 -4.18
N GLU A 77 12.59 19.32 -5.25
CA GLU A 77 12.75 18.25 -6.25
C GLU A 77 13.28 16.96 -5.59
N ALA A 78 14.25 17.09 -4.67
CA ALA A 78 14.86 15.94 -4.01
C ALA A 78 13.88 15.17 -3.10
N VAL A 79 12.99 15.87 -2.39
CA VAL A 79 12.02 15.24 -1.49
C VAL A 79 10.85 14.63 -2.26
N ILE A 80 10.44 15.25 -3.38
CA ILE A 80 9.42 14.72 -4.29
C ILE A 80 9.94 13.44 -4.97
N ASP A 81 11.15 13.46 -5.54
CA ASP A 81 11.79 12.28 -6.15
C ASP A 81 12.01 11.15 -5.12
N GLN A 82 12.32 11.48 -3.86
CA GLN A 82 12.34 10.49 -2.79
C GLN A 82 10.94 9.89 -2.51
N HIS A 83 9.90 10.72 -2.47
CA HIS A 83 8.52 10.25 -2.32
C HIS A 83 8.07 9.36 -3.49
N GLU A 84 8.39 9.74 -4.72
CA GLU A 84 8.09 8.96 -5.92
C GLU A 84 8.76 7.57 -5.87
N ARG A 85 10.05 7.51 -5.50
CA ARG A 85 10.77 6.23 -5.32
C ARG A 85 10.10 5.33 -4.29
N PHE A 86 9.71 5.87 -3.13
CA PHE A 86 9.03 5.08 -2.11
C PHE A 86 7.59 4.70 -2.52
N GLY A 87 6.89 5.56 -3.25
CA GLY A 87 5.58 5.26 -3.85
C GLY A 87 5.68 4.10 -4.84
N THR A 88 6.70 4.12 -5.71
CA THR A 88 7.02 3.03 -6.64
C THR A 88 7.37 1.74 -5.91
N PHE A 89 8.22 1.82 -4.88
CA PHE A 89 8.55 0.66 -4.07
C PHE A 89 7.32 0.07 -3.37
N THR A 90 6.42 0.92 -2.86
CA THR A 90 5.14 0.50 -2.27
C THR A 90 4.28 -0.25 -3.28
N ALA A 91 4.11 0.29 -4.49
CA ALA A 91 3.33 -0.35 -5.55
C ALA A 91 3.90 -1.73 -5.94
N ILE A 92 5.24 -1.86 -6.02
CA ILE A 92 5.90 -3.12 -6.32
C ILE A 92 5.76 -4.12 -5.15
N ALA A 93 6.04 -3.68 -3.91
CA ALA A 93 6.00 -4.54 -2.72
C ALA A 93 4.59 -5.04 -2.38
N ALA A 94 3.55 -4.29 -2.73
CA ALA A 94 2.16 -4.66 -2.49
C ALA A 94 1.72 -5.88 -3.33
N TRP A 95 2.31 -6.11 -4.51
CA TRP A 95 1.91 -7.23 -5.38
C TRP A 95 2.29 -8.61 -4.83
N PRO A 96 3.54 -8.88 -4.41
CA PRO A 96 3.88 -10.13 -3.73
C PRO A 96 2.99 -10.39 -2.51
N PHE A 97 2.70 -9.35 -1.72
CA PHE A 97 1.78 -9.45 -0.60
C PHE A 97 0.36 -9.84 -1.03
N ALA A 98 -0.20 -9.19 -2.05
CA ALA A 98 -1.52 -9.50 -2.60
C ALA A 98 -1.60 -10.93 -3.15
N LEU A 99 -0.60 -11.36 -3.92
CA LEU A 99 -0.55 -12.70 -4.51
C LEU A 99 -0.45 -13.78 -3.41
N LEU A 100 0.40 -13.55 -2.39
CA LEU A 100 0.51 -14.45 -1.25
C LEU A 100 -0.80 -14.52 -0.45
N ALA A 101 -1.49 -13.41 -0.23
CA ALA A 101 -2.77 -13.39 0.47
C ALA A 101 -3.84 -14.22 -0.25
N VAL A 102 -3.95 -14.08 -1.58
CA VAL A 102 -4.88 -14.88 -2.39
C VAL A 102 -4.49 -16.36 -2.36
N ALA A 103 -3.20 -16.68 -2.55
CA ALA A 103 -2.71 -18.05 -2.51
C ALA A 103 -2.93 -18.71 -1.15
N ALA A 104 -2.63 -18.01 -0.06
CA ALA A 104 -2.84 -18.48 1.32
C ALA A 104 -4.32 -18.76 1.60
N TYR A 105 -5.23 -17.89 1.14
CA TYR A 105 -6.66 -18.11 1.26
C TYR A 105 -7.15 -19.33 0.47
N VAL A 106 -6.74 -19.48 -0.79
CA VAL A 106 -7.15 -20.62 -1.63
C VAL A 106 -6.64 -21.94 -1.04
N LEU A 107 -5.41 -21.98 -0.55
CA LEU A 107 -4.82 -23.19 0.02
C LEU A 107 -5.40 -23.51 1.40
N ALA A 108 -5.71 -22.51 2.23
CA ALA A 108 -6.29 -22.72 3.56
C ALA A 108 -7.62 -23.49 3.51
N ARG A 109 -8.34 -23.48 2.38
CA ARG A 109 -9.54 -24.31 2.17
C ARG A 109 -9.26 -25.82 2.12
N ARG A 110 -7.99 -26.22 1.94
CA ARG A 110 -7.52 -27.61 1.91
C ARG A 110 -6.76 -28.02 3.17
N ASP A 111 -6.97 -27.30 4.28
CA ASP A 111 -6.26 -27.44 5.56
C ASP A 111 -4.72 -27.36 5.45
N ARG A 112 -4.23 -26.71 4.39
CA ARG A 112 -2.82 -26.40 4.15
C ARG A 112 -2.70 -24.89 3.99
N GLY A 113 -1.85 -24.19 4.75
CA GLY A 113 -1.73 -22.74 4.51
C GLY A 113 -1.10 -21.90 5.59
N ARG A 114 -0.83 -22.46 6.79
CA ARG A 114 -0.21 -21.69 7.87
C ARG A 114 1.13 -21.05 7.44
N ALA A 115 1.99 -21.82 6.78
CA ALA A 115 3.27 -21.30 6.27
C ALA A 115 3.08 -20.14 5.27
N LEU A 116 2.09 -20.23 4.39
CA LEU A 116 1.77 -19.15 3.45
C LEU A 116 1.19 -17.93 4.15
N TRP A 117 0.37 -18.10 5.19
CA TRP A 117 -0.10 -16.96 5.99
C TRP A 117 1.04 -16.26 6.73
N VAL A 118 2.05 -17.01 7.20
CA VAL A 118 3.28 -16.41 7.77
C VAL A 118 4.05 -15.62 6.71
N LEU A 119 4.27 -16.20 5.52
CA LEU A 119 4.92 -15.49 4.40
C LEU A 119 4.12 -14.25 3.96
N THR A 120 2.80 -14.37 3.93
CA THR A 120 1.87 -13.27 3.63
C THR A 120 2.02 -12.16 4.67
N ALA A 121 2.09 -12.50 5.96
CA ALA A 121 2.29 -11.52 7.03
C ALA A 121 3.63 -10.79 6.89
N VAL A 122 4.73 -11.51 6.59
CA VAL A 122 6.04 -10.89 6.33
C VAL A 122 5.99 -9.95 5.13
N ALA A 123 5.43 -10.39 4.00
CA ALA A 123 5.26 -9.54 2.82
C ALA A 123 4.38 -8.31 3.11
N GLY A 124 3.32 -8.48 3.90
CA GLY A 124 2.46 -7.39 4.36
C GLY A 124 3.21 -6.37 5.21
N VAL A 125 4.08 -6.81 6.13
CA VAL A 125 4.94 -5.91 6.90
C VAL A 125 5.87 -5.11 5.99
N VAL A 126 6.49 -5.74 4.99
CA VAL A 126 7.33 -5.03 4.01
C VAL A 126 6.52 -3.97 3.25
N ALA A 127 5.31 -4.31 2.78
CA ALA A 127 4.44 -3.36 2.09
C ALA A 127 4.01 -2.18 3.00
N VAL A 128 3.74 -2.44 4.29
CA VAL A 128 3.41 -1.39 5.27
C VAL A 128 4.62 -0.50 5.53
N VAL A 129 5.82 -1.06 5.71
CA VAL A 129 7.04 -0.26 5.89
C VAL A 129 7.28 0.62 4.67
N ALA A 130 7.16 0.09 3.45
CA ALA A 130 7.25 0.89 2.23
C ALA A 130 6.22 2.04 2.21
N THR A 131 4.98 1.75 2.59
CA THR A 131 3.89 2.74 2.68
C THR A 131 4.22 3.84 3.70
N VAL A 132 4.80 3.49 4.84
CA VAL A 132 5.22 4.45 5.87
C VAL A 132 6.36 5.33 5.37
N LEU A 133 7.35 4.77 4.67
CA LEU A 133 8.45 5.54 4.08
C LEU A 133 7.93 6.55 3.06
N ALA A 134 7.02 6.13 2.17
CA ALA A 134 6.37 7.01 1.20
C ALA A 134 5.54 8.10 1.91
N GLY A 135 4.79 7.73 2.95
CA GLY A 135 3.98 8.67 3.73
C GLY A 135 4.84 9.70 4.46
N HIS A 136 5.97 9.30 5.02
CA HIS A 136 6.91 10.20 5.72
C HIS A 136 7.53 11.21 4.76
N SER A 137 8.07 10.76 3.63
CA SER A 137 8.66 11.67 2.63
C SER A 137 7.59 12.55 1.97
N GLY A 138 6.37 12.05 1.78
CA GLY A 138 5.24 12.86 1.29
C GLY A 138 4.83 13.94 2.28
N ALA A 139 4.80 13.62 3.58
CA ALA A 139 4.57 14.61 4.61
C ALA A 139 5.68 15.66 4.66
N ALA A 140 6.95 15.26 4.48
CA ALA A 140 8.07 16.19 4.38
C ALA A 140 7.97 17.11 3.15
N ALA A 141 7.51 16.60 2.01
CA ALA A 141 7.30 17.41 0.80
C ALA A 141 6.20 18.47 0.96
N VAL A 142 5.17 18.21 1.78
CA VAL A 142 4.06 19.15 2.00
C VAL A 142 4.32 20.09 3.17
N TRP A 143 4.94 19.61 4.24
CA TRP A 143 5.02 20.32 5.53
C TRP A 143 6.44 20.71 5.94
N GLY A 144 7.49 20.34 5.19
CA GLY A 144 8.89 20.57 5.57
C GLY A 144 9.20 22.02 5.94
N ASP A 145 8.63 22.97 5.19
CA ASP A 145 8.86 24.41 5.39
C ASP A 145 7.90 25.05 6.40
N VAL A 146 6.88 24.33 6.87
CA VAL A 146 5.91 24.84 7.86
C VAL A 146 6.42 24.62 9.30
N VAL A 147 7.31 23.63 9.48
CA VAL A 147 7.80 23.20 10.81
C VAL A 147 9.27 23.60 11.04
N GLY A 148 9.91 24.27 10.08
CA GLY A 148 11.28 24.80 10.16
C GLY A 148 11.33 26.32 10.22
#